data_AF-A0A9W8HR63-F1
#
_entry.id   AF-A0A9W8HR63-F1
#
_cell.length_a   1.000
_cell.length_b   1.000
_cell.length_c   1.000
_cell.angle_alpha   90.00
_cell.angle_beta   90.00
_cell.angle_gamma   90.00
#
_symmetry.space_group_name_H-M   'P 1'
#
loop_
_entity.id
_entity.type
_entity.pdbx_description
1 polymer ?
#
loop_
_entity_poly.entity_id
_entity_poly.type
_entity_poly.pdbx_seq_one_letter_code
_entity_poly.pdbx_strand_id
1 'polypeptide(L)' 'NTDVNMGRVIRSQRKGAGSIFTSRTHRRKGAAKLRSLDYAEREGYIRGLIKEIIHDPGRG' A
#
# COMPACT_ATOMS: atom_id res chain seq x y z
N ASN A 1 -18.14 41.93 15.07
CA ASN A 1 -16.73 41.63 15.39
C ASN A 1 -16.42 40.28 14.76
N THR A 2 -15.84 40.34 13.55
CA THR A 2 -15.35 39.27 12.65
C THR A 2 -15.90 37.84 12.78
N ASP A 3 -17.03 37.56 12.12
CA ASP A 3 -17.34 36.20 11.61
C ASP A 3 -16.48 35.94 10.36
N VAL A 4 -15.24 35.49 10.57
CA VAL A 4 -14.43 34.91 9.50
C VAL A 4 -15.01 33.55 9.13
N ASN A 5 -15.99 33.54 8.23
CA ASN A 5 -16.57 32.32 7.68
C ASN A 5 -15.49 31.57 6.88
N MET A 6 -14.82 30.60 7.50
CA MET A 6 -13.73 29.86 6.87
C MET A 6 -14.21 29.16 5.59
N GLY A 7 -13.37 29.17 4.55
CA GLY A 7 -13.67 28.55 3.26
C GLY A 7 -13.91 27.03 3.35
N ARG A 8 -14.54 26.46 2.32
CA ARG A 8 -14.85 25.02 2.24
C ARG A 8 -13.58 24.17 2.15
N VAL A 9 -13.56 23.03 2.83
CA VAL A 9 -12.49 22.01 2.74
C VAL A 9 -12.36 21.52 1.28
N ILE A 10 -11.18 21.74 0.71
CA ILE A 10 -10.90 21.43 -0.69
C ILE A 10 -10.60 19.93 -0.89
N ARG A 11 -10.66 19.46 -2.15
CA ARG A 11 -10.50 18.04 -2.49
C ARG A 11 -9.16 17.46 -2.01
N SER A 12 -8.06 18.20 -2.10
CA SER A 12 -6.73 17.74 -1.67
C SER A 12 -6.70 17.41 -0.18
N GLN A 13 -7.31 18.25 0.66
CA GLN A 13 -7.43 18.02 2.11
C GLN A 13 -8.27 16.77 2.42
N ARG A 14 -9.35 16.52 1.65
CA ARG A 14 -10.23 15.35 1.85
C ARG A 14 -9.56 14.00 1.56
N LYS A 15 -8.51 13.96 0.73
CA LYS A 15 -7.82 12.71 0.37
C LYS A 15 -7.08 12.07 1.56
N GLY A 16 -6.63 12.87 2.53
CA GLY A 16 -5.95 12.38 3.73
C GLY A 16 -6.87 11.93 4.88
N ALA A 17 -8.18 12.24 4.80
CA ALA A 17 -9.12 12.03 5.90
C ALA A 17 -9.60 10.57 6.07
N GLY A 18 -9.08 9.61 5.30
CA GLY A 18 -9.46 8.19 5.42
C GLY A 18 -10.90 7.85 5.03
N SER A 19 -11.59 8.74 4.31
CA SER A 19 -12.99 8.55 3.89
C SER A 19 -13.10 7.77 2.57
N ILE A 20 -13.79 8.31 1.57
CA ILE A 20 -14.06 7.66 0.28
C ILE A 20 -12.81 7.50 -0.61
N PHE A 21 -11.71 8.18 -0.29
CA PHE A 21 -10.47 8.18 -1.08
C PHE A 21 -9.47 7.10 -0.64
N THR A 22 -9.93 6.08 0.08
CA THR A 22 -9.10 4.96 0.51
C THR A 22 -8.85 3.96 -0.64
N SER A 23 -7.76 3.19 -0.50
CA SER A 23 -7.43 2.14 -1.48
C SER A 23 -8.45 0.99 -1.42
N ARG A 24 -8.93 0.53 -2.58
CA ARG A 24 -9.77 -0.68 -2.68
C ARG A 24 -8.90 -1.94 -2.56
N THR A 25 -8.72 -2.46 -1.35
CA THR A 25 -7.75 -3.55 -1.07
C THR A 25 -8.33 -4.97 -1.05
N HIS A 26 -9.66 -5.14 -1.05
CA HIS A 26 -10.33 -6.43 -0.84
C HIS A 26 -9.85 -7.58 -1.76
N ARG A 27 -9.48 -7.29 -3.01
CA ARG A 27 -9.03 -8.31 -3.98
C ARG A 27 -7.51 -8.43 -4.08
N ARG A 28 -6.74 -7.66 -3.30
CA ARG A 28 -5.28 -7.75 -3.30
C ARG A 28 -4.85 -9.11 -2.78
N LYS A 29 -3.90 -9.75 -3.46
CA LYS A 29 -3.34 -11.06 -3.10
C LYS A 29 -2.40 -10.96 -1.91
N GLY A 30 -1.75 -9.82 -1.74
CA GLY A 30 -0.88 -9.55 -0.60
C GLY A 30 0.05 -8.38 -0.87
N ALA A 31 0.85 -8.04 0.13
CA ALA A 31 1.99 -7.17 -0.09
C ALA A 31 3.13 -8.00 -0.69
N ALA A 32 3.64 -7.60 -1.85
CA ALA A 32 4.88 -8.15 -2.39
C ALA A 32 6.03 -7.77 -1.46
N LYS A 33 6.79 -8.77 -0.99
CA LYS A 33 7.90 -8.58 -0.05
C LYS A 33 9.03 -9.53 -0.40
N LEU A 34 10.26 -9.07 -0.14
CA LEU A 34 11.41 -9.95 -0.03
C LEU A 34 11.32 -10.74 1.29
N ARG A 35 12.13 -11.80 1.40
CA ARG A 35 12.23 -12.55 2.65
C ARG A 35 12.88 -11.68 3.74
N SER A 36 12.73 -12.10 4.99
CA SER A 36 13.44 -11.50 6.11
C SER A 36 14.94 -11.75 5.98
N LEU A 37 15.75 -10.72 6.22
CA LEU A 37 17.20 -10.81 6.20
C LEU A 37 17.73 -11.60 7.40
N ASP A 38 17.86 -12.92 7.25
CA ASP A 38 18.48 -13.79 8.25
C ASP A 38 19.97 -14.06 7.93
N TYR A 39 20.61 -14.92 8.73
CA TYR A 39 22.02 -15.25 8.52
C TYR A 39 22.30 -15.90 7.15
N ALA A 40 21.39 -16.73 6.66
CA ALA A 40 21.57 -17.47 5.41
C ALA A 40 21.55 -16.56 4.17
N GLU A 41 20.78 -15.47 4.19
CA GLU A 41 20.82 -14.46 3.11
C GLU A 41 21.99 -13.49 3.24
N ARG A 42 22.51 -13.24 4.45
CA ARG A 42 23.63 -12.32 4.66
C ARG A 42 24.98 -12.92 4.28
N GLU A 43 25.22 -14.15 4.72
CA GLU A 43 26.52 -14.81 4.61
C GLU A 43 26.53 -15.93 3.56
N GLY A 44 25.41 -16.17 2.89
CA GLY A 44 25.25 -17.30 1.97
C GLY A 44 24.28 -17.00 0.83
N TYR A 45 23.67 -18.06 0.31
CA TYR A 45 22.65 -17.97 -0.73
C TYR A 45 21.51 -18.94 -0.44
N ILE A 46 20.31 -18.60 -0.90
CA ILE A 46 19.12 -19.43 -0.76
C ILE A 46 18.51 -19.63 -2.14
N ARG A 47 17.97 -20.84 -2.37
CA ARG A 47 17.23 -21.17 -3.59
C ARG A 47 15.78 -21.49 -3.22
N GLY A 48 14.84 -20.92 -3.96
CA GLY A 48 13.42 -21.21 -3.85
C GLY A 48 12.87 -21.68 -5.20
N LEU A 49 11.77 -22.45 -5.16
CA LEU A 49 11.02 -22.84 -6.34
C LEU A 49 9.80 -21.93 -6.48
N ILE A 50 9.58 -21.38 -7.69
CA ILE A 50 8.35 -20.66 -8.01
C ILE A 50 7.21 -21.68 -8.05
N LYS A 51 6.23 -21.53 -7.14
CA LYS A 51 5.04 -22.40 -7.11
C LYS A 51 4.05 -21.98 -8.18
N GLU A 52 3.73 -20.69 -8.24
CA GLU A 52 2.74 -20.13 -9.16
C GLU A 52 3.11 -18.69 -9.51
N ILE A 53 2.69 -18.24 -10.70
CA ILE A 53 2.75 -16.83 -11.12
C ILE A 53 1.29 -16.36 -11.25
N ILE A 54 0.94 -15.34 -10.47
CA ILE A 54 -0.46 -14.87 -10.36
C ILE A 54 -0.55 -13.37 -10.59
N HIS A 55 -1.71 -12.92 -11.08
CA HIS A 55 -2.06 -11.51 -11.18
C HIS A 55 -2.59 -10.97 -9.83
N ASP A 56 -2.07 -9.82 -9.40
CA ASP A 56 -2.56 -9.08 -8.22
C ASP A 56 -3.35 -7.83 -8.65
N PRO A 57 -4.68 -7.77 -8.42
CA PRO A 57 -5.51 -6.65 -8.86
C PRO A 57 -5.03 -5.27 -8.39
N GLY A 58 -4.92 -4.34 -9.34
CA GLY A 58 -4.39 -3.00 -9.08
C GLY A 58 -2.86 -2.91 -9.12
N ARG A 59 -2.18 -4.03 -9.45
CA ARG A 59 -0.78 -4.07 -9.89
C ARG A 59 -0.79 -4.52 -11.36
N GLY A 60 -0.37 -3.62 -12.25
CA GLY A 60 -0.17 -3.88 -13.68
C GLY A 60 1.26 -4.31 -13.95
#